data_AF-A0A812LMY4-F1
#
_entry.id   AF-A0A812LMY4-F1
#
_cell.length_a   1.000
_cell.length_b   1.000
_cell.length_c   1.000
_cell.angle_alpha   90.00
_cell.angle_beta   90.00
_cell.angle_gamma   90.00
#
_symmetry.space_group_name_H-M   'P 1'
#
loop_
_entity.id
_entity.type
_entity.pdbx_description
1 polymer ?
#
loop_
_entity_poly.entity_id
_entity_poly.type
_entity_poly.pdbx_seq_one_letter_code
_entity_poly.pdbx_strand_id
1 'polypeptide(L)'
;MAPVGSMLGVALLGVAAAVRSTPQMASMVTEGAQKTSDPDSAASKLATIWDSVVADDNEPGPPPSALAPLKLMSVVKEIPILGHLLKYLVEDLTTTFSWRHDVGLPPGHIKAIHPIGSVAQVKLSWDEDAMKAAGYTGLFKTKQENALIRIGPAGAPKADGMAPGAAIKIFRDNLESVNTFMLYSLRGQKGFSQFEHMLCNKLSDFRDKVFAERKLLDSFKMASKYPFTTGLSQWAEEPGMLPEDTKFPFVICLRPIDSIRSKFEEFKTKKFEHIQEQLGLLNARTNLYDIYGAAEPKANLTKIGVVTMRTKFRKTKFGDTQLFFRHDKFENDLMVRPDWKDIVDDEEFWFEEGAANRYSDVDPGQKESLEQNAWIGGYNPGSVNEMVDDAKNGKESLLQTGQRPRCPFAYLHQGDSSIVHSLLSK
;
A
#
# COMPACT_ATOMS: atom_id res chain seq x y z
N MET A 1 37.97 5.52 -53.90
CA MET A 1 38.79 4.97 -52.80
C MET A 1 38.35 5.63 -51.51
N ALA A 2 38.18 4.85 -50.44
CA ALA A 2 37.70 5.25 -49.10
C ALA A 2 38.61 6.30 -48.41
N PRO A 3 38.33 6.77 -47.17
CA PRO A 3 37.08 7.12 -46.48
C PRO A 3 37.14 8.54 -45.86
N VAL A 4 36.01 9.06 -45.37
CA VAL A 4 35.96 10.26 -44.52
C VAL A 4 35.86 9.82 -43.06
N GLY A 5 36.85 10.20 -42.27
CA GLY A 5 36.77 10.28 -40.82
C GLY A 5 37.48 11.55 -40.37
N SER A 6 36.94 12.22 -39.36
CA SER A 6 37.66 12.86 -38.24
C SER A 6 36.89 14.06 -37.67
N MET A 7 36.74 14.00 -36.35
CA MET A 7 36.81 15.06 -35.33
C MET A 7 36.45 16.51 -35.66
N LEU A 8 35.63 17.09 -34.78
CA LEU A 8 35.82 18.41 -34.13
C LEU A 8 34.92 18.40 -32.87
N GLY A 9 35.29 18.83 -31.67
CA GLY A 9 36.30 19.81 -31.28
C GLY A 9 35.64 21.04 -30.65
N VAL A 10 35.37 20.96 -29.34
CA VAL A 10 35.34 22.01 -28.28
C VAL A 10 35.05 23.48 -28.66
N ALA A 11 34.05 24.09 -27.99
CA ALA A 11 34.16 25.30 -27.13
C ALA A 11 32.84 26.09 -27.08
N LEU A 12 32.31 26.38 -25.87
CA LEU A 12 32.08 27.76 -25.41
C LEU A 12 31.47 27.81 -23.99
N LEU A 13 32.15 28.59 -23.14
CA LEU A 13 31.77 28.98 -21.79
C LEU A 13 30.69 30.08 -21.79
N GLY A 14 29.81 30.00 -20.78
CA GLY A 14 29.48 31.11 -19.86
C GLY A 14 28.48 32.17 -20.32
N VAL A 15 27.37 32.31 -19.59
CA VAL A 15 27.01 33.51 -18.78
C VAL A 15 25.92 33.09 -17.78
N ALA A 16 26.19 33.31 -16.49
CA ALA A 16 25.21 33.35 -15.42
C ALA A 16 24.95 34.81 -15.04
N ALA A 17 23.68 35.21 -14.87
CA ALA A 17 23.21 36.11 -13.81
C ALA A 17 21.75 36.56 -14.01
N ALA A 18 21.06 36.67 -12.88
CA ALA A 18 19.90 37.52 -12.58
C ALA A 18 18.49 37.05 -12.96
N VAL A 19 17.80 36.43 -12.00
CA VAL A 19 16.40 36.80 -11.70
C VAL A 19 16.26 36.94 -10.18
N ARG A 20 15.83 38.14 -9.78
CA ARG A 20 15.64 38.60 -8.40
C ARG A 20 14.38 37.98 -7.80
N SER A 21 14.51 37.54 -6.54
CA SER A 21 13.43 37.19 -5.64
C SER A 21 12.61 38.41 -5.21
N THR A 22 11.28 38.33 -5.32
CA THR A 22 10.35 39.24 -4.63
C THR A 22 9.97 38.66 -3.26
N PRO A 23 10.11 39.41 -2.16
CA PRO A 23 9.66 39.00 -0.84
C PRO A 23 8.32 39.67 -0.53
N GLN A 24 7.26 38.89 -0.33
CA GLN A 24 6.09 39.35 0.40
C GLN A 24 5.30 38.14 0.87
N MET A 25 5.32 37.95 2.19
CA MET A 25 4.31 37.33 3.07
C MET A 25 5.04 36.90 4.36
N ALA A 26 5.43 37.90 5.15
CA ALA A 26 5.85 37.73 6.52
C ALA A 26 5.07 38.74 7.36
N SER A 27 4.12 38.26 8.15
CA SER A 27 3.65 38.85 9.42
C SER A 27 2.28 38.28 9.76
N MET A 28 2.26 37.22 10.57
CA MET A 28 1.32 36.97 11.66
C MET A 28 1.28 35.47 11.96
N VAL A 29 2.19 34.97 12.80
CA VAL A 29 1.87 33.96 13.83
C VAL A 29 2.81 34.19 15.01
N THR A 30 2.17 34.21 16.17
CA THR A 30 2.63 34.40 17.54
C THR A 30 3.82 33.56 17.99
N GLU A 31 4.63 34.14 18.87
CA GLU A 31 5.63 33.49 19.71
C GLU A 31 5.01 32.32 20.52
N GLY A 32 5.64 31.15 20.46
CA GLY A 32 5.33 30.00 21.30
C GLY A 32 5.91 28.69 20.79
N ALA A 33 7.04 28.27 21.37
CA ALA A 33 7.67 26.95 21.28
C ALA A 33 8.38 26.58 19.95
N GLN A 34 9.55 27.15 19.73
CA GLN A 34 10.53 26.61 18.78
C GLN A 34 11.26 25.42 19.44
N LYS A 35 10.64 24.24 19.44
CA LYS A 35 11.38 22.98 19.58
C LYS A 35 11.86 22.65 18.18
N THR A 36 13.16 22.82 17.93
CA THR A 36 13.80 22.32 16.70
C THR A 36 13.70 20.79 16.74
N SER A 37 12.56 20.24 16.33
CA SER A 37 12.40 18.81 16.19
C SER A 37 13.35 18.37 15.08
N ASP A 38 14.27 17.46 15.42
CA ASP A 38 15.07 16.75 14.44
C ASP A 38 14.14 16.28 13.31
N PRO A 39 14.30 16.77 12.06
CA PRO A 39 13.41 16.44 10.96
C PRO A 39 13.35 14.93 10.73
N ASP A 40 14.41 14.21 11.10
CA ASP A 40 14.54 12.76 10.98
C ASP A 40 14.11 11.99 12.24
N SER A 41 13.57 12.67 13.24
CA SER A 41 12.91 11.99 14.37
C SER A 41 11.63 11.28 13.92
N ALA A 42 11.32 10.15 14.55
CA ALA A 42 10.10 9.38 14.33
C ALA A 42 8.83 10.24 14.48
N ALA A 43 8.83 11.14 15.47
CA ALA A 43 7.72 12.05 15.72
C ALA A 43 7.56 13.10 14.60
N SER A 44 8.66 13.68 14.11
CA SER A 44 8.66 14.63 13.00
C SER A 44 8.18 13.98 11.70
N LYS A 45 8.65 12.77 11.41
CA LYS A 45 8.20 11.96 10.26
C LYS A 45 6.71 11.66 10.31
N LEU A 46 6.21 11.21 11.48
CA LEU A 46 4.78 10.99 11.68
C LEU A 46 4.00 12.29 11.47
N ALA A 47 4.43 13.39 12.07
CA ALA A 47 3.75 14.68 11.97
C ALA A 47 3.64 15.15 10.52
N THR A 48 4.74 15.11 9.77
CA THR A 48 4.79 15.50 8.35
C THR A 48 3.79 14.72 7.49
N ILE A 49 3.74 13.40 7.65
CA ILE A 49 2.82 12.54 6.90
C ILE A 49 1.37 12.75 7.38
N TRP A 50 1.19 12.92 8.68
CA TRP A 50 -0.13 13.11 9.26
C TRP A 50 -0.74 14.46 8.86
N ASP A 51 0.05 15.52 8.74
CA ASP A 51 -0.40 16.80 8.23
C ASP A 51 -0.93 16.67 6.80
N SER A 52 -0.30 15.84 5.96
CA SER A 52 -0.79 15.53 4.62
C SER A 52 -2.11 14.76 4.63
N VAL A 53 -2.27 13.80 5.56
CA VAL A 53 -3.52 13.05 5.76
C VAL A 53 -4.66 13.95 6.26
N VAL A 54 -4.34 14.96 7.07
CA VAL A 54 -5.33 15.91 7.60
C VAL A 54 -5.69 16.98 6.56
N ALA A 55 -4.74 17.38 5.71
CA ALA A 55 -4.93 18.43 4.71
C ALA A 55 -6.02 18.10 3.68
N ASP A 56 -6.26 16.82 3.39
CA ASP A 56 -7.32 16.35 2.48
C ASP A 56 -8.32 15.40 3.15
N ASP A 57 -8.54 15.62 4.45
CA ASP A 57 -9.50 14.83 5.23
C ASP A 57 -10.92 14.90 4.63
N ASN A 58 -11.54 13.73 4.51
CA ASN A 58 -12.84 13.51 3.86
C ASN A 58 -12.85 13.64 2.34
N GLU A 59 -11.71 13.80 1.69
CA GLU A 59 -11.56 13.68 0.25
C GLU A 59 -11.00 12.29 -0.07
N PRO A 60 -11.80 11.31 -0.54
CA PRO A 60 -11.23 10.03 -0.95
C PRO A 60 -10.35 10.20 -2.19
N GLY A 61 -9.38 9.31 -2.37
CA GLY A 61 -8.74 9.16 -3.66
C GLY A 61 -9.78 8.84 -4.73
N PRO A 62 -9.56 9.22 -6.00
CA PRO A 62 -10.42 8.75 -7.06
C PRO A 62 -10.42 7.22 -7.03
N PRO A 63 -11.58 6.56 -7.19
CA PRO A 63 -11.58 5.12 -7.45
C PRO A 63 -10.64 4.88 -8.63
N PRO A 64 -9.90 3.77 -8.66
CA PRO A 64 -8.98 3.51 -9.75
C PRO A 64 -9.78 3.54 -11.05
N SER A 65 -9.64 4.61 -11.82
CA SER A 65 -10.48 4.77 -13.01
C SER A 65 -10.15 3.60 -13.94
N ALA A 66 -11.17 2.95 -14.50
CA ALA A 66 -10.97 1.95 -15.56
C ALA A 66 -10.09 2.52 -16.70
N LEU A 67 -10.06 3.86 -16.83
CA LEU A 67 -9.40 4.58 -17.89
C LEU A 67 -7.96 5.05 -17.59
N ALA A 68 -7.48 5.03 -16.34
CA ALA A 68 -6.12 5.50 -16.02
C ALA A 68 -5.04 4.66 -16.73
N PRO A 69 -5.15 3.32 -16.81
CA PRO A 69 -4.24 2.52 -17.62
C PRO A 69 -4.54 2.62 -19.12
N LEU A 70 -5.82 2.80 -19.52
CA LEU A 70 -6.22 2.91 -20.93
C LEU A 70 -5.76 4.22 -21.59
N LYS A 71 -5.60 5.31 -20.83
CA LYS A 71 -5.00 6.56 -21.35
C LYS A 71 -3.49 6.43 -21.60
N LEU A 72 -2.80 5.56 -20.87
CA LEU A 72 -1.40 5.23 -21.14
C LEU A 72 -1.25 4.24 -22.32
N MET A 73 -2.34 3.58 -22.72
CA MET A 73 -2.34 2.48 -23.69
C MET A 73 -3.42 2.61 -24.77
N SER A 74 -3.50 3.77 -25.43
CA SER A 74 -4.34 3.99 -26.61
C SER A 74 -4.00 3.09 -27.83
N VAL A 75 -3.05 2.16 -27.70
CA VAL A 75 -2.60 1.24 -28.75
C VAL A 75 -3.16 -0.18 -28.61
N VAL A 76 -3.76 -0.58 -27.48
CA VAL A 76 -4.23 -1.96 -27.24
C VAL A 76 -5.72 -1.98 -26.92
N LYS A 77 -6.57 -1.64 -27.90
CA LYS A 77 -8.00 -1.39 -27.66
C LYS A 77 -8.93 -2.61 -27.79
N GLU A 78 -8.45 -3.80 -28.17
CA GLU A 78 -9.34 -4.86 -28.64
C GLU A 78 -9.39 -6.18 -27.83
N ILE A 79 -8.80 -6.28 -26.63
CA ILE A 79 -8.91 -7.51 -25.84
C ILE A 79 -9.23 -7.22 -24.35
N PRO A 80 -10.49 -7.42 -23.90
CA PRO A 80 -10.92 -7.11 -22.52
C PRO A 80 -10.16 -7.88 -21.43
N ILE A 81 -9.69 -9.09 -21.75
CA ILE A 81 -8.94 -9.96 -20.83
C ILE A 81 -7.47 -9.50 -20.71
N LEU A 82 -6.93 -8.84 -21.72
CA LEU A 82 -5.51 -8.46 -21.77
C LEU A 82 -5.22 -7.17 -20.99
N GLY A 83 -6.18 -6.23 -20.90
CA GLY A 83 -6.00 -4.96 -20.19
C GLY A 83 -5.78 -5.10 -18.68
N HIS A 84 -6.35 -6.13 -18.05
CA HIS A 84 -6.09 -6.44 -16.64
C HIS A 84 -4.76 -7.15 -16.43
N LEU A 85 -4.34 -8.02 -17.35
CA LEU A 85 -3.03 -8.69 -17.30
C LEU A 85 -1.88 -7.68 -17.51
N LEU A 86 -2.06 -6.74 -18.45
CA LEU A 86 -1.08 -5.71 -18.79
C LEU A 86 -0.82 -4.70 -17.66
N LYS A 87 -1.79 -4.48 -16.76
CA LYS A 87 -1.60 -3.62 -15.57
C LYS A 87 -0.49 -4.14 -14.66
N TYR A 88 -0.34 -5.46 -14.56
CA TYR A 88 0.69 -6.13 -13.76
C TYR A 88 2.00 -6.34 -14.52
N LEU A 89 1.96 -6.31 -15.85
CA LEU A 89 3.14 -6.40 -16.72
C LEU A 89 3.90 -5.07 -16.85
N VAL A 90 3.30 -3.94 -16.47
CA VAL A 90 3.88 -2.59 -16.65
C VAL A 90 4.36 -1.97 -15.33
N GLU A 91 3.86 -2.42 -14.18
CA GLU A 91 4.31 -1.89 -12.89
C GLU A 91 5.53 -2.69 -12.40
N ASP A 92 6.69 -2.02 -12.34
CA ASP A 92 7.90 -2.59 -11.76
C ASP A 92 7.75 -2.73 -10.24
N LEU A 93 7.27 -3.90 -9.83
CA LEU A 93 7.08 -4.24 -8.43
C LEU A 93 8.41 -4.20 -7.64
N THR A 94 9.57 -4.29 -8.28
CA THR A 94 10.85 -4.15 -7.57
C THR A 94 10.99 -2.78 -6.89
N THR A 95 10.38 -1.74 -7.47
CA THR A 95 10.36 -0.39 -6.90
C THR A 95 9.65 -0.37 -5.53
N THR A 96 8.65 -1.23 -5.32
CA THR A 96 7.94 -1.31 -4.03
C THR A 96 8.81 -1.85 -2.88
N PHE A 97 9.92 -2.51 -3.22
CA PHE A 97 10.93 -3.02 -2.27
C PHE A 97 12.16 -2.11 -2.20
N SER A 98 12.54 -1.45 -3.30
CA SER A 98 13.77 -0.67 -3.40
C SER A 98 13.60 0.82 -3.08
N TRP A 99 12.37 1.38 -3.15
CA TRP A 99 12.13 2.79 -2.86
C TRP A 99 12.27 3.11 -1.36
N ARG A 100 13.30 3.88 -1.03
CA ARG A 100 13.69 4.25 0.34
C ARG A 100 13.24 5.66 0.67
N HIS A 101 11.96 5.83 0.95
CA HIS A 101 11.43 7.11 1.38
C HIS A 101 10.23 6.94 2.31
N ASP A 102 10.18 7.75 3.36
CA ASP A 102 9.07 7.72 4.32
C ASP A 102 7.85 8.49 3.80
N VAL A 103 8.06 9.53 2.98
CA VAL A 103 7.02 10.46 2.52
C VAL A 103 6.70 10.26 1.04
N GLY A 104 5.59 9.60 0.73
CA GLY A 104 5.08 9.58 -0.63
C GLY A 104 5.55 8.41 -1.49
N LEU A 105 4.76 8.15 -2.53
CA LEU A 105 4.99 7.11 -3.52
C LEU A 105 6.18 7.47 -4.43
N PRO A 106 6.85 6.47 -5.01
CA PRO A 106 7.82 6.71 -6.07
C PRO A 106 7.19 7.54 -7.20
N PRO A 107 7.89 8.54 -7.76
CA PRO A 107 7.36 9.35 -8.85
C PRO A 107 6.87 8.48 -10.03
N GLY A 108 5.64 8.72 -10.49
CA GLY A 108 5.02 7.96 -11.58
C GLY A 108 4.38 6.63 -11.17
N HIS A 109 4.53 6.19 -9.91
CA HIS A 109 3.88 4.99 -9.40
C HIS A 109 2.39 5.26 -9.12
N ILE A 110 1.52 4.34 -9.52
CA ILE A 110 0.06 4.44 -9.32
C ILE A 110 -0.40 3.20 -8.57
N LYS A 111 -1.11 3.35 -7.45
CA LYS A 111 -1.58 2.17 -6.69
C LYS A 111 -2.54 1.32 -7.52
N ALA A 112 -2.04 0.20 -8.04
CA ALA A 112 -2.84 -0.76 -8.78
C ALA A 112 -3.82 -1.54 -7.89
N ILE A 113 -3.38 -1.87 -6.68
CA ILE A 113 -4.09 -2.64 -5.66
C ILE A 113 -4.14 -1.85 -4.36
N HIS A 114 -5.06 -2.22 -3.47
CA HIS A 114 -5.39 -1.46 -2.26
C HIS A 114 -5.69 0.03 -2.53
N PRO A 115 -6.45 0.36 -3.59
CA PRO A 115 -6.55 1.74 -4.07
C PRO A 115 -7.30 2.67 -3.11
N ILE A 116 -8.23 2.12 -2.32
CA ILE A 116 -9.09 2.88 -1.40
C ILE A 116 -8.95 2.30 0.01
N GLY A 117 -8.77 3.17 1.00
CA GLY A 117 -8.71 2.79 2.40
C GLY A 117 -8.87 3.98 3.34
N SER A 118 -8.63 3.74 4.63
CA SER A 118 -8.55 4.80 5.63
C SER A 118 -7.30 4.68 6.46
N VAL A 119 -6.81 5.82 6.96
CA VAL A 119 -5.57 5.91 7.74
C VAL A 119 -5.88 6.36 9.17
N ALA A 120 -5.22 5.77 10.16
CA ALA A 120 -5.25 6.23 11.55
C ALA A 120 -3.84 6.20 12.15
N GLN A 121 -3.57 7.11 13.09
CA GLN A 121 -2.43 6.94 14.00
C GLN A 121 -2.72 5.81 14.98
N VAL A 122 -1.72 5.00 15.27
CA VAL A 122 -1.82 3.88 16.21
C VAL A 122 -0.64 3.88 17.17
N LYS A 123 -0.82 3.17 18.29
CA LYS A 123 0.26 2.70 19.12
C LYS A 123 0.29 1.17 19.12
N LEU A 124 1.49 0.59 19.14
CA LEU A 124 1.69 -0.84 19.37
C LEU A 124 2.26 -1.00 20.77
N SER A 125 1.65 -1.87 21.57
CA SER A 125 2.12 -2.22 22.91
C SER A 125 2.35 -3.72 22.97
N TRP A 126 3.50 -4.12 23.50
CA TRP A 126 3.91 -5.51 23.57
C TRP A 126 3.58 -6.13 24.92
N ASP A 127 3.36 -7.44 24.92
CA ASP A 127 3.35 -8.26 26.13
C ASP A 127 4.80 -8.50 26.57
N GLU A 128 5.20 -7.89 27.69
CA GLU A 128 6.59 -7.87 28.15
C GLU A 128 7.12 -9.29 28.43
N ASP A 129 6.28 -10.16 28.99
CA ASP A 129 6.66 -11.55 29.28
C ASP A 129 6.83 -12.35 27.99
N ALA A 130 5.93 -12.19 27.02
CA ALA A 130 6.04 -12.83 25.72
C ALA A 130 7.28 -12.37 24.94
N MET A 131 7.60 -11.07 24.96
CA MET A 131 8.81 -10.53 24.33
C MET A 131 10.08 -11.03 24.99
N LYS A 132 10.11 -11.08 26.32
CA LYS A 132 11.23 -11.62 27.07
C LYS A 132 11.42 -13.12 26.81
N ALA A 133 10.35 -13.89 26.80
CA ALA A 133 10.39 -15.33 26.53
C ALA A 133 10.86 -15.64 25.10
N ALA A 134 10.43 -14.85 24.11
CA ALA A 134 10.85 -14.99 22.72
C ALA A 134 12.25 -14.39 22.45
N GLY A 135 12.74 -13.53 23.33
CA GLY A 135 14.02 -12.84 23.19
C GLY A 135 14.06 -11.84 22.03
N TYR A 136 12.90 -11.31 21.60
CA TYR A 136 12.84 -10.40 20.46
C TYR A 136 13.56 -9.07 20.73
N THR A 137 14.13 -8.51 19.67
CA THR A 137 15.03 -7.33 19.71
C THR A 137 14.41 -6.12 18.99
N GLY A 138 15.13 -5.00 18.92
CA GLY A 138 14.65 -3.79 18.24
C GLY A 138 13.32 -3.25 18.76
N LEU A 139 12.41 -2.97 17.83
CA LEU A 139 11.10 -2.35 18.10
C LEU A 139 10.20 -3.20 19.00
N PHE A 140 10.49 -4.49 19.16
CA PHE A 140 9.77 -5.38 20.07
C PHE A 140 10.06 -5.11 21.55
N LYS A 141 11.14 -4.39 21.87
CA LYS A 141 11.51 -4.07 23.26
C LYS A 141 10.76 -2.88 23.85
N THR A 142 10.18 -2.03 23.00
CA THR A 142 9.56 -0.77 23.44
C THR A 142 8.21 -0.55 22.78
N LYS A 143 7.35 0.24 23.44
CA LYS A 143 6.06 0.63 22.87
C LYS A 143 6.30 1.56 21.68
N GLN A 144 5.59 1.33 20.59
CA GLN A 144 5.71 2.13 19.38
C GLN A 144 4.54 3.11 19.30
N GLU A 145 4.80 4.39 19.57
CA GLU A 145 3.76 5.44 19.54
C GLU A 145 3.74 6.23 18.23
N ASN A 146 4.84 6.19 17.49
CA ASN A 146 4.99 6.87 16.21
C ASN A 146 4.69 5.90 15.06
N ALA A 147 3.40 5.54 14.92
CA ALA A 147 2.97 4.58 13.90
C ALA A 147 1.65 4.97 13.24
N LEU A 148 1.49 4.49 12.00
CA LEU A 148 0.25 4.58 11.23
C LEU A 148 -0.24 3.17 10.89
N ILE A 149 -1.55 3.02 10.83
CA ILE A 149 -2.21 1.90 10.17
C ILE A 149 -3.04 2.42 9.00
N ARG A 150 -2.97 1.75 7.86
CA ARG A 150 -3.91 1.91 6.75
C ARG A 150 -4.69 0.62 6.56
N ILE A 151 -6.01 0.72 6.52
CA ILE A 151 -6.91 -0.42 6.34
C ILE A 151 -7.75 -0.22 5.09
N GLY A 152 -7.90 -1.27 4.30
CA GLY A 152 -8.72 -1.27 3.11
C GLY A 152 -8.62 -2.58 2.34
N PRO A 153 -9.61 -2.89 1.49
CA PRO A 153 -9.59 -4.12 0.72
C PRO A 153 -8.53 -4.05 -0.41
N ALA A 154 -8.02 -5.22 -0.82
CA ALA A 154 -7.05 -5.32 -1.91
C ALA A 154 -7.61 -4.89 -3.28
N GLY A 155 -8.92 -5.08 -3.47
CA GLY A 155 -9.68 -4.66 -4.65
C GLY A 155 -11.14 -4.38 -4.28
N ALA A 156 -11.98 -4.04 -5.26
CA ALA A 156 -13.38 -3.75 -4.98
C ALA A 156 -14.14 -5.04 -4.58
N PRO A 157 -15.08 -4.98 -3.61
CA PRO A 157 -15.90 -6.13 -3.20
C PRO A 157 -16.66 -6.80 -4.36
N LYS A 158 -16.60 -8.14 -4.43
CA LYS A 158 -17.30 -9.02 -5.39
C LYS A 158 -18.71 -9.33 -4.84
N ALA A 159 -19.36 -10.37 -5.36
CA ALA A 159 -20.73 -10.72 -5.02
C ALA A 159 -20.87 -11.29 -3.59
N ASP A 160 -19.88 -12.02 -3.11
CA ASP A 160 -19.96 -12.84 -1.89
C ASP A 160 -18.89 -12.50 -0.84
N GLY A 161 -18.03 -11.51 -1.09
CA GLY A 161 -17.10 -11.04 -0.07
C GLY A 161 -16.10 -9.95 -0.49
N MET A 162 -14.91 -9.99 0.10
CA MET A 162 -13.80 -9.07 -0.17
C MET A 162 -12.44 -9.64 0.24
N ALA A 163 -11.33 -9.03 -0.17
CA ALA A 163 -10.01 -9.31 0.38
C ALA A 163 -9.57 -8.22 1.37
N PRO A 164 -9.76 -8.39 2.69
CA PRO A 164 -9.33 -7.41 3.69
C PRO A 164 -7.81 -7.27 3.72
N GLY A 165 -7.34 -6.05 3.96
CA GLY A 165 -5.92 -5.79 4.16
C GLY A 165 -5.66 -4.70 5.17
N ALA A 166 -4.50 -4.79 5.81
CA ALA A 166 -3.95 -3.75 6.66
C ALA A 166 -2.46 -3.57 6.39
N ALA A 167 -1.98 -2.34 6.48
CA ALA A 167 -0.56 -2.02 6.46
C ALA A 167 -0.21 -1.20 7.68
N ILE A 168 0.85 -1.57 8.40
CA ILE A 168 1.41 -0.81 9.52
C ILE A 168 2.72 -0.17 9.04
N LYS A 169 2.93 1.09 9.43
CA LYS A 169 4.18 1.83 9.26
C LYS A 169 4.62 2.34 10.62
N ILE A 170 5.83 2.01 11.04
CA ILE A 170 6.43 2.48 12.30
C ILE A 170 7.62 3.38 11.96
N PHE A 171 7.57 4.62 12.43
CA PHE A 171 8.64 5.59 12.24
C PHE A 171 9.74 5.38 13.27
N ARG A 172 10.98 5.55 12.84
CA ARG A 172 12.18 5.40 13.66
C ARG A 172 13.01 6.68 13.61
N ASP A 173 13.65 6.99 14.72
CA ASP A 173 14.57 8.13 14.80
C ASP A 173 15.82 7.83 13.96
N ASN A 174 16.19 8.76 13.07
CA ASN A 174 17.42 8.68 12.26
C ASN A 174 17.54 7.41 11.39
N LEU A 175 16.44 6.69 11.19
CA LEU A 175 16.35 5.46 10.41
C LEU A 175 15.07 5.49 9.57
N GLU A 176 15.07 4.76 8.45
CA GLU A 176 13.88 4.58 7.62
C GLU A 176 12.72 3.95 8.40
N SER A 177 11.47 4.27 8.06
CA SER A 177 10.31 3.57 8.63
C SER A 177 10.31 2.09 8.24
N VAL A 178 9.87 1.24 9.18
CA VAL A 178 9.58 -0.16 8.88
C VAL A 178 8.11 -0.31 8.56
N ASN A 179 7.79 -1.20 7.63
CA ASN A 179 6.41 -1.42 7.21
C ASN A 179 6.13 -2.91 7.10
N THR A 180 4.88 -3.28 7.38
CA THR A 180 4.39 -4.63 7.18
C THR A 180 3.00 -4.59 6.59
N PHE A 181 2.76 -5.47 5.63
CA PHE A 181 1.47 -5.68 5.01
C PHE A 181 0.89 -6.98 5.51
N MET A 182 -0.41 -6.98 5.76
CA MET A 182 -1.13 -8.13 6.29
C MET A 182 -2.44 -8.29 5.53
N LEU A 183 -2.69 -9.51 5.08
CA LEU A 183 -3.97 -9.91 4.48
C LEU A 183 -4.46 -11.19 5.15
N TYR A 184 -5.75 -11.46 5.00
CA TYR A 184 -6.30 -12.77 5.32
C TYR A 184 -5.89 -13.81 4.27
N SER A 185 -6.06 -13.46 2.99
CA SER A 185 -5.77 -14.33 1.84
C SER A 185 -5.69 -13.49 0.57
N LEU A 186 -4.93 -13.91 -0.45
CA LEU A 186 -5.04 -13.31 -1.79
C LEU A 186 -6.39 -13.64 -2.45
N ARG A 187 -7.03 -14.75 -2.08
CA ARG A 187 -8.41 -15.14 -2.46
C ARG A 187 -9.48 -14.53 -1.55
N GLY A 188 -9.06 -13.69 -0.60
CA GLY A 188 -9.94 -12.92 0.28
C GLY A 188 -10.77 -13.81 1.19
N GLN A 189 -11.93 -13.32 1.59
CA GLN A 189 -12.87 -14.01 2.48
C GLN A 189 -14.28 -13.93 1.91
N LYS A 190 -15.15 -14.82 2.40
CA LYS A 190 -16.60 -14.58 2.32
C LYS A 190 -16.99 -13.48 3.30
N GLY A 191 -18.06 -12.78 2.96
CA GLY A 191 -18.54 -11.64 3.72
C GLY A 191 -17.69 -10.39 3.53
N PHE A 192 -18.22 -9.29 4.05
CA PHE A 192 -17.70 -7.95 3.77
C PHE A 192 -17.13 -7.28 5.02
N SER A 193 -17.01 -7.99 6.15
CA SER A 193 -16.49 -7.41 7.40
C SER A 193 -14.97 -7.39 7.40
N GLN A 194 -14.40 -6.20 7.55
CA GLN A 194 -12.94 -5.99 7.63
C GLN A 194 -12.31 -6.59 8.87
N PHE A 195 -13.13 -6.87 9.88
CA PHE A 195 -12.74 -7.35 11.20
C PHE A 195 -13.24 -8.78 11.45
N GLU A 196 -13.52 -9.52 10.39
CA GLU A 196 -13.99 -10.90 10.49
C GLU A 196 -12.86 -11.87 10.85
N HIS A 197 -11.77 -11.83 10.08
CA HIS A 197 -10.65 -12.76 10.25
C HIS A 197 -9.35 -12.01 10.55
N MET A 198 -8.39 -12.74 11.10
CA MET A 198 -7.04 -12.25 11.29
C MET A 198 -6.33 -11.99 9.96
N LEU A 199 -5.39 -11.05 9.98
CA LEU A 199 -4.57 -10.68 8.84
C LEU A 199 -3.10 -10.98 9.15
N CYS A 200 -2.40 -11.73 8.32
CA CYS A 200 -1.00 -12.10 8.53
C CYS A 200 -0.09 -11.57 7.42
N ASN A 201 1.19 -11.35 7.73
CA ASN A 201 2.20 -10.94 6.73
C ASN A 201 2.78 -12.10 5.90
N LYS A 202 2.29 -13.32 6.16
CA LYS A 202 2.53 -14.53 5.37
C LYS A 202 1.19 -15.08 4.92
N LEU A 203 1.09 -15.38 3.64
CA LEU A 203 -0.12 -15.85 2.98
C LEU A 203 0.08 -17.27 2.48
N SER A 204 -1.03 -17.96 2.29
CA SER A 204 -1.08 -19.27 1.66
C SER A 204 -0.85 -19.13 0.15
N ASP A 205 -0.19 -20.13 -0.42
CA ASP A 205 -0.23 -20.38 -1.87
C ASP A 205 -1.43 -21.29 -2.23
N PHE A 206 -1.75 -21.38 -3.52
CA PHE A 206 -2.89 -22.13 -4.07
C PHE A 206 -2.40 -23.26 -4.97
N ARG A 207 -2.95 -24.47 -4.84
CA ARG A 207 -2.59 -25.58 -5.75
C ARG A 207 -3.25 -25.44 -7.11
N ASP A 208 -4.45 -24.88 -7.12
CA ASP A 208 -5.42 -24.81 -8.20
C ASP A 208 -5.42 -23.45 -8.90
N LYS A 209 -4.24 -22.84 -9.06
CA LYS A 209 -4.11 -21.48 -9.63
C LYS A 209 -4.75 -21.39 -11.02
N VAL A 210 -5.67 -20.46 -11.25
CA VAL A 210 -6.14 -20.15 -12.60
C VAL A 210 -5.08 -19.38 -13.40
N PHE A 211 -5.24 -19.25 -14.72
CA PHE A 211 -4.25 -18.58 -15.57
C PHE A 211 -3.92 -17.15 -15.09
N ALA A 212 -4.93 -16.38 -14.70
CA ALA A 212 -4.75 -15.02 -14.20
C ALA A 212 -3.94 -14.98 -12.89
N GLU A 213 -4.17 -15.91 -11.98
CA GLU A 213 -3.41 -16.04 -10.73
C GLU A 213 -1.95 -16.38 -11.00
N ARG A 214 -1.68 -17.32 -11.93
CA ARG A 214 -0.30 -17.66 -12.31
C ARG A 214 0.46 -16.44 -12.82
N LYS A 215 -0.17 -15.60 -13.65
CA LYS A 215 0.47 -14.38 -14.20
C LYS A 215 0.68 -13.29 -13.16
N LEU A 216 -0.25 -13.15 -12.22
CA LEU A 216 -0.03 -12.27 -11.07
C LEU A 216 1.18 -12.74 -10.25
N LEU A 217 1.28 -14.04 -9.98
CA LEU A 217 2.40 -14.61 -9.23
C LEU A 217 3.72 -14.53 -10.00
N ASP A 218 3.72 -14.73 -11.32
CA ASP A 218 4.89 -14.47 -12.17
C ASP A 218 5.40 -13.03 -11.94
N SER A 219 4.49 -12.06 -11.83
CA SER A 219 4.83 -10.66 -11.59
C SER A 219 5.41 -10.45 -10.18
N PHE A 220 4.82 -11.05 -9.16
CA PHE A 220 5.36 -11.00 -7.79
C PHE A 220 6.75 -11.64 -7.70
N LYS A 221 6.97 -12.74 -8.42
CA LYS A 221 8.25 -13.45 -8.50
C LYS A 221 9.37 -12.64 -9.16
N MET A 222 9.03 -11.61 -9.95
CA MET A 222 10.03 -10.66 -10.46
C MET A 222 10.65 -9.83 -9.33
N ALA A 223 9.92 -9.59 -8.23
CA ALA A 223 10.37 -8.76 -7.13
C ALA A 223 11.00 -9.55 -5.97
N SER A 224 10.46 -10.74 -5.67
CA SER A 224 10.95 -11.62 -4.60
C SER A 224 10.77 -13.10 -4.95
N LYS A 225 11.71 -13.94 -4.52
CA LYS A 225 11.60 -15.41 -4.58
C LYS A 225 10.42 -15.94 -3.76
N TYR A 226 10.00 -15.21 -2.71
CA TYR A 226 8.95 -15.62 -1.78
C TYR A 226 7.75 -14.66 -1.89
N PRO A 227 6.91 -14.79 -2.93
CA PRO A 227 5.87 -13.81 -3.26
C PRO A 227 4.69 -13.75 -2.28
N PHE A 228 4.61 -14.70 -1.34
CA PHE A 228 3.52 -14.81 -0.36
C PHE A 228 3.90 -14.27 1.03
N THR A 229 4.97 -13.49 1.12
CA THR A 229 5.48 -12.99 2.40
C THR A 229 6.20 -11.66 2.26
N THR A 230 6.22 -10.89 3.35
CA THR A 230 7.16 -9.79 3.55
C THR A 230 8.12 -10.09 4.69
N GLY A 231 9.31 -9.49 4.66
CA GLY A 231 10.29 -9.57 5.73
C GLY A 231 9.86 -8.86 7.02
N LEU A 232 10.43 -9.29 8.14
CA LEU A 232 10.22 -8.73 9.49
C LEU A 232 11.53 -8.40 10.23
N SER A 233 12.69 -8.83 9.72
CA SER A 233 13.99 -8.61 10.36
C SER A 233 14.29 -7.14 10.66
N GLN A 234 13.89 -6.22 9.78
CA GLN A 234 14.05 -4.77 10.00
C GLN A 234 13.32 -4.24 11.24
N TRP A 235 12.29 -4.94 11.73
CA TRP A 235 11.61 -4.57 12.99
C TRP A 235 12.50 -4.81 14.21
N ALA A 236 13.38 -5.80 14.12
CA ALA A 236 14.27 -6.19 15.20
C ALA A 236 15.63 -5.51 15.13
N GLU A 237 15.99 -4.93 13.98
CA GLU A 237 17.27 -4.26 13.77
C GLU A 237 17.48 -3.07 14.74
N GLU A 238 18.70 -2.97 15.27
CA GLU A 238 19.18 -1.82 16.04
C GLU A 238 20.54 -1.37 15.52
N PRO A 239 20.85 -0.06 15.55
CA PRO A 239 22.17 0.43 15.16
C PRO A 239 23.30 -0.29 15.91
N GLY A 240 24.23 -0.89 15.15
CA GLY A 240 25.38 -1.59 15.70
C GLY A 240 25.11 -3.02 16.17
N MET A 241 23.88 -3.53 16.04
CA MET A 241 23.58 -4.93 16.32
C MET A 241 23.99 -5.83 15.16
N LEU A 242 24.59 -6.97 15.49
CA LEU A 242 24.97 -7.97 14.50
C LEU A 242 23.74 -8.78 14.05
N PRO A 243 23.72 -9.31 12.81
CA PRO A 243 22.64 -10.16 12.34
C PRO A 243 22.32 -11.31 13.28
N GLU A 244 23.31 -12.03 13.80
CA GLU A 244 23.13 -13.19 14.69
C GLU A 244 22.38 -12.86 16.01
N ASP A 245 22.51 -11.63 16.48
CA ASP A 245 21.85 -11.10 17.68
C ASP A 245 20.43 -10.61 17.40
N THR A 246 20.08 -10.43 16.12
CA THR A 246 18.77 -9.96 15.69
C THR A 246 17.73 -11.07 15.82
N LYS A 247 16.83 -10.93 16.78
CA LYS A 247 15.72 -11.86 17.03
C LYS A 247 14.37 -11.21 16.71
N PHE A 248 13.59 -11.88 15.86
CA PHE A 248 12.28 -11.44 15.37
C PHE A 248 11.37 -12.65 15.10
N PRO A 249 10.04 -12.48 15.10
CA PRO A 249 9.12 -13.55 14.76
C PRO A 249 9.21 -13.92 13.28
N PHE A 250 8.95 -15.18 12.97
CA PHE A 250 8.74 -15.65 11.60
C PHE A 250 7.50 -14.99 10.98
N VAL A 251 6.40 -14.85 11.72
CA VAL A 251 5.15 -14.25 11.24
C VAL A 251 4.56 -13.32 12.30
N ILE A 252 3.88 -12.27 11.84
CA ILE A 252 3.00 -11.44 12.66
C ILE A 252 1.59 -11.49 12.05
N CYS A 253 0.61 -11.66 12.93
CA CYS A 253 -0.81 -11.66 12.60
C CYS A 253 -1.57 -10.66 13.47
N LEU A 254 -2.55 -9.97 12.88
CA LEU A 254 -3.47 -9.07 13.55
C LEU A 254 -4.82 -9.74 13.66
N ARG A 255 -5.20 -10.18 14.86
CA ARG A 255 -6.52 -10.75 15.14
C ARG A 255 -7.44 -9.64 15.64
N PRO A 256 -8.57 -9.33 14.96
CA PRO A 256 -9.53 -8.37 15.47
C PRO A 256 -9.94 -8.73 16.90
N ILE A 257 -9.97 -7.76 17.80
CA ILE A 257 -10.44 -8.02 19.17
C ILE A 257 -11.92 -8.41 19.13
N ASP A 258 -12.35 -9.34 19.97
CA ASP A 258 -13.69 -9.93 19.91
C ASP A 258 -14.82 -8.87 19.99
N SER A 259 -14.60 -7.80 20.76
CA SER A 259 -15.54 -6.67 20.84
C SER A 259 -15.63 -5.87 19.55
N ILE A 260 -14.53 -5.78 18.78
CA ILE A 260 -14.52 -5.19 17.44
C ILE A 260 -15.24 -6.12 16.47
N ARG A 261 -14.88 -7.40 16.43
CA ARG A 261 -15.54 -8.39 15.57
C ARG A 261 -17.06 -8.37 15.75
N SER A 262 -17.52 -8.45 17.00
CA SER A 262 -18.95 -8.45 17.35
C SER A 262 -19.66 -7.17 16.89
N LYS A 263 -18.96 -6.03 16.92
CA LYS A 263 -19.51 -4.74 16.46
C LYS A 263 -19.74 -4.68 14.95
N PHE A 264 -19.02 -5.48 14.16
CA PHE A 264 -19.11 -5.51 12.70
C PHE A 264 -19.76 -6.78 12.15
N GLU A 265 -20.54 -7.49 12.96
CA GLU A 265 -21.21 -8.74 12.58
C GLU A 265 -22.17 -8.54 11.39
N GLU A 266 -22.86 -7.38 11.31
CA GLU A 266 -23.78 -7.08 10.19
C GLU A 266 -23.07 -7.09 8.82
N PHE A 267 -21.79 -6.71 8.79
CA PHE A 267 -21.02 -6.62 7.54
C PHE A 267 -20.56 -7.98 7.03
N LYS A 268 -20.78 -9.07 7.77
CA LYS A 268 -20.57 -10.43 7.23
C LYS A 268 -21.49 -10.73 6.05
N THR A 269 -22.68 -10.12 6.01
CA THR A 269 -23.64 -10.32 4.92
C THR A 269 -23.97 -9.02 4.18
N LYS A 270 -23.87 -7.88 4.86
CA LYS A 270 -24.12 -6.56 4.28
C LYS A 270 -22.92 -6.06 3.49
N LYS A 271 -23.09 -6.00 2.16
CA LYS A 271 -22.14 -5.33 1.28
C LYS A 271 -22.08 -3.83 1.60
N PHE A 272 -20.90 -3.26 1.57
CA PHE A 272 -20.67 -1.81 1.67
C PHE A 272 -20.32 -1.25 0.29
N GLU A 273 -20.58 0.03 0.09
CA GLU A 273 -20.10 0.78 -1.09
C GLU A 273 -18.67 1.25 -0.84
N HIS A 274 -18.42 1.75 0.37
CA HIS A 274 -17.13 2.25 0.81
C HIS A 274 -16.69 1.65 2.15
N ILE A 275 -15.41 1.23 2.25
CA ILE A 275 -14.86 0.65 3.48
C ILE A 275 -14.95 1.62 4.67
N GLN A 276 -15.03 2.92 4.37
CA GLN A 276 -15.24 4.00 5.33
C GLN A 276 -16.56 3.88 6.11
N GLU A 277 -17.58 3.20 5.58
CA GLU A 277 -18.82 2.90 6.31
C GLU A 277 -18.55 2.03 7.55
N GLN A 278 -17.56 1.15 7.48
CA GLN A 278 -17.12 0.36 8.62
C GLN A 278 -16.13 1.15 9.48
N LEU A 279 -15.08 1.68 8.86
CA LEU A 279 -13.98 2.31 9.59
C LEU A 279 -14.40 3.60 10.32
N GLY A 280 -15.43 4.29 9.82
CA GLY A 280 -16.02 5.47 10.46
C GLY A 280 -16.76 5.18 11.77
N LEU A 281 -17.12 3.91 12.04
CA LEU A 281 -17.76 3.52 13.29
C LEU A 281 -16.77 3.42 14.47
N LEU A 282 -15.46 3.49 14.20
CA LEU A 282 -14.42 3.38 15.20
C LEU A 282 -14.01 4.74 15.75
N ASN A 283 -13.71 4.78 17.05
CA ASN A 283 -13.25 5.98 17.73
C ASN A 283 -11.75 5.87 18.04
N ALA A 284 -11.13 7.02 18.33
CA ALA A 284 -9.80 7.02 18.92
C ALA A 284 -9.80 6.24 20.25
N ARG A 285 -8.63 5.75 20.65
CA ARG A 285 -8.40 4.94 21.87
C ARG A 285 -9.05 3.56 21.86
N THR A 286 -9.58 3.12 20.72
CA THR A 286 -10.07 1.76 20.55
C THR A 286 -8.91 0.78 20.38
N ASN A 287 -8.89 -0.29 21.18
CA ASN A 287 -8.03 -1.44 20.91
C ASN A 287 -8.61 -2.17 19.69
N LEU A 288 -7.81 -2.27 18.63
CA LEU A 288 -8.27 -2.69 17.32
C LEU A 288 -7.95 -4.16 17.06
N TYR A 289 -6.70 -4.53 17.30
CA TYR A 289 -6.18 -5.87 17.04
C TYR A 289 -5.35 -6.36 18.23
N ASP A 290 -5.49 -7.63 18.54
CA ASP A 290 -4.45 -8.37 19.24
C ASP A 290 -3.36 -8.75 18.21
N ILE A 291 -2.10 -8.55 18.58
CA ILE A 291 -0.94 -8.91 17.77
C ILE A 291 -0.50 -10.31 18.21
N TYR A 292 -0.45 -11.23 17.27
CA TYR A 292 0.08 -12.57 17.44
C TYR A 292 1.37 -12.73 16.64
N GLY A 293 2.27 -13.59 17.11
CA GLY A 293 3.44 -13.99 16.33
C GLY A 293 3.86 -15.41 16.59
N ALA A 294 4.55 -16.01 15.62
CA ALA A 294 5.23 -17.29 15.79
C ALA A 294 6.73 -17.04 15.67
N ALA A 295 7.53 -17.54 16.62
CA ALA A 295 8.97 -17.33 16.63
C ALA A 295 9.69 -18.07 15.51
N GLU A 296 9.15 -19.23 15.11
CA GLU A 296 9.78 -20.14 14.17
C GLU A 296 8.77 -20.59 13.09
N PRO A 297 9.24 -21.00 11.91
CA PRO A 297 8.42 -21.72 10.94
C PRO A 297 7.74 -22.90 11.62
N LYS A 298 6.47 -23.11 11.30
CA LYS A 298 5.65 -24.17 11.87
C LYS A 298 5.32 -24.04 13.36
N ALA A 299 5.76 -23.02 14.07
CA ALA A 299 5.37 -22.81 15.47
C ALA A 299 3.92 -22.31 15.59
N ASN A 300 3.36 -22.47 16.79
CA ASN A 300 2.05 -21.91 17.13
C ASN A 300 2.15 -20.40 17.34
N LEU A 301 1.06 -19.69 17.03
CA LEU A 301 0.94 -18.27 17.35
C LEU A 301 0.80 -18.07 18.86
N THR A 302 1.53 -17.10 19.38
CA THR A 302 1.36 -16.56 20.72
C THR A 302 0.93 -15.11 20.64
N LYS A 303 0.07 -14.67 21.55
CA LYS A 303 -0.26 -13.25 21.65
C LYS A 303 0.96 -12.51 22.19
N ILE A 304 1.40 -11.50 21.44
CA ILE A 304 2.61 -10.73 21.73
C ILE A 304 2.35 -9.24 21.92
N GLY A 305 1.14 -8.75 21.66
CA GLY A 305 0.83 -7.34 21.83
C GLY A 305 -0.58 -6.94 21.43
N VAL A 306 -0.78 -5.62 21.32
CA VAL A 306 -2.05 -4.99 20.97
C VAL A 306 -1.79 -3.74 20.11
N VAL A 307 -2.61 -3.55 19.08
CA VAL A 307 -2.71 -2.31 18.31
C VAL A 307 -3.85 -1.47 18.87
N THR A 308 -3.57 -0.24 19.32
CA THR A 308 -4.58 0.71 19.79
C THR A 308 -4.60 1.95 18.91
N MET A 309 -5.79 2.38 18.49
CA MET A 309 -5.99 3.61 17.74
C MET A 309 -5.67 4.84 18.60
N ARG A 310 -4.91 5.79 18.06
CA ARG A 310 -4.68 7.11 18.68
C ARG A 310 -5.60 8.19 18.11
N THR A 311 -6.01 8.04 16.85
CA THR A 311 -6.96 8.92 16.16
C THR A 311 -8.11 8.11 15.59
N LYS A 312 -9.18 8.78 15.14
CA LYS A 312 -10.16 8.13 14.25
C LYS A 312 -9.51 7.79 12.91
N PHE A 313 -10.13 6.86 12.18
CA PHE A 313 -9.82 6.64 10.79
C PHE A 313 -10.21 7.87 9.95
N ARG A 314 -9.34 8.25 9.03
CA ARG A 314 -9.55 9.34 8.08
C ARG A 314 -9.61 8.80 6.67
N LYS A 315 -10.55 9.33 5.89
CA LYS A 315 -10.66 9.14 4.44
C LYS A 315 -9.82 10.24 3.80
N THR A 316 -8.80 9.88 3.02
CA THR A 316 -7.77 10.83 2.56
C THR A 316 -7.26 10.46 1.18
N LYS A 317 -7.19 11.45 0.29
CA LYS A 317 -6.70 11.30 -1.08
C LYS A 317 -5.20 11.05 -1.06
N PHE A 318 -4.46 11.67 -0.17
CA PHE A 318 -3.06 11.39 0.10
C PHE A 318 -2.91 9.93 0.53
N GLY A 319 -3.73 9.45 1.47
CA GLY A 319 -3.72 8.04 1.89
C GLY A 319 -3.93 7.05 0.75
N ASP A 320 -4.75 7.42 -0.23
CA ASP A 320 -5.08 6.57 -1.38
C ASP A 320 -4.10 6.71 -2.55
N THR A 321 -3.53 7.90 -2.76
CA THR A 321 -2.74 8.21 -3.99
C THR A 321 -1.27 8.46 -3.75
N GLN A 322 -0.83 8.69 -2.52
CA GLN A 322 0.55 9.08 -2.21
C GLN A 322 1.16 8.35 -1.02
N LEU A 323 0.39 8.02 0.03
CA LEU A 323 0.94 7.34 1.21
C LEU A 323 1.53 5.98 0.81
N PHE A 324 2.82 5.80 1.04
CA PHE A 324 3.55 4.62 0.62
C PHE A 324 4.03 3.78 1.80
N PHE A 325 3.90 2.47 1.67
CA PHE A 325 4.45 1.48 2.58
C PHE A 325 5.44 0.65 1.75
N ARG A 326 6.71 0.62 2.14
CA ARG A 326 7.71 -0.18 1.45
C ARG A 326 7.58 -1.63 1.88
N HIS A 327 7.59 -2.56 0.94
CA HIS A 327 7.70 -3.98 1.28
C HIS A 327 9.14 -4.29 1.67
N ASP A 328 9.32 -5.10 2.72
CA ASP A 328 10.62 -5.70 2.98
C ASP A 328 10.70 -7.09 2.36
N LYS A 329 11.87 -7.44 1.84
CA LYS A 329 12.11 -8.75 1.21
C LYS A 329 12.26 -9.80 2.29
N PHE A 330 11.56 -10.92 2.16
CA PHE A 330 11.75 -12.05 3.09
C PHE A 330 13.14 -12.69 2.93
N GLU A 331 13.81 -12.47 1.80
CA GLU A 331 15.22 -12.82 1.62
C GLU A 331 16.13 -12.15 2.66
N ASN A 332 15.81 -10.93 3.11
CA ASN A 332 16.56 -10.26 4.17
C ASN A 332 16.43 -11.01 5.50
N ASP A 333 15.25 -11.56 5.78
CA ASP A 333 15.04 -12.40 6.96
C ASP A 333 15.89 -13.67 6.89
N LEU A 334 16.01 -14.28 5.71
CA LEU A 334 16.84 -15.49 5.50
C LEU A 334 18.34 -15.21 5.58
N MET A 335 18.79 -13.96 5.41
CA MET A 335 20.18 -13.60 5.70
C MET A 335 20.46 -13.64 7.21
N VAL A 336 19.46 -13.34 8.03
CA VAL A 336 19.54 -13.37 9.50
C VAL A 336 19.22 -14.76 10.06
N ARG A 337 18.27 -15.45 9.43
CA ARG A 337 17.76 -16.79 9.79
C ARG A 337 17.95 -17.77 8.62
N PRO A 338 19.19 -18.11 8.26
CA PRO A 338 19.46 -19.04 7.17
C PRO A 338 18.91 -20.44 7.46
N ASP A 339 18.72 -20.79 8.73
CA ASP A 339 18.12 -22.04 9.18
C ASP A 339 16.65 -22.22 8.76
N TRP A 340 15.95 -21.14 8.42
CA TRP A 340 14.58 -21.22 7.90
C TRP A 340 14.51 -21.63 6.42
N LYS A 341 15.63 -21.50 5.69
CA LYS A 341 15.66 -21.59 4.24
C LYS A 341 15.14 -22.91 3.70
N ASP A 342 15.55 -24.03 4.28
CA ASP A 342 15.15 -25.35 3.82
C ASP A 342 13.64 -25.59 4.00
N ILE A 343 13.04 -24.96 5.01
CA ILE A 343 11.61 -25.06 5.28
C ILE A 343 10.80 -24.24 4.28
N VAL A 344 11.26 -23.02 3.96
CA VAL A 344 10.53 -22.10 3.07
C VAL A 344 10.81 -22.33 1.58
N ASP A 345 11.85 -23.08 1.25
CA ASP A 345 12.10 -23.54 -0.12
C ASP A 345 11.25 -24.76 -0.48
N ASP A 346 10.58 -25.40 0.49
CA ASP A 346 9.54 -26.39 0.26
C ASP A 346 8.25 -25.70 -0.20
N GLU A 347 7.75 -26.06 -1.38
CA GLU A 347 6.49 -25.51 -1.90
C GLU A 347 5.29 -25.95 -1.04
N GLU A 348 5.35 -27.15 -0.45
CA GLU A 348 4.28 -27.70 0.40
C GLU A 348 4.05 -26.84 1.64
N PHE A 349 5.12 -26.27 2.18
CA PHE A 349 5.05 -25.34 3.32
C PHE A 349 4.10 -24.18 3.04
N TRP A 350 4.16 -23.57 1.85
CA TRP A 350 3.35 -22.41 1.52
C TRP A 350 1.88 -22.72 1.30
N PHE A 351 1.52 -23.96 0.97
CA PHE A 351 0.09 -24.36 0.90
C PHE A 351 -0.54 -24.46 2.29
N GLU A 352 0.25 -24.79 3.31
CA GLU A 352 -0.23 -24.90 4.68
C GLU A 352 -0.21 -23.57 5.43
N GLU A 353 0.70 -22.67 5.07
CA GLU A 353 0.99 -21.42 5.77
C GLU A 353 -0.17 -20.40 5.70
N GLY A 354 -0.18 -19.38 6.55
CA GLY A 354 -1.10 -18.23 6.43
C GLY A 354 -2.38 -18.27 7.27
N ALA A 355 -3.12 -17.15 7.27
CA ALA A 355 -4.24 -16.92 8.18
C ALA A 355 -5.41 -17.90 8.00
N ALA A 356 -5.77 -18.19 6.74
CA ALA A 356 -6.89 -19.07 6.42
C ALA A 356 -6.58 -20.57 6.60
N ASN A 357 -5.29 -20.92 6.72
CA ASN A 357 -4.83 -22.30 6.81
C ASN A 357 -4.16 -22.54 8.17
N ARG A 358 -2.83 -22.46 8.28
CA ARG A 358 -2.07 -22.77 9.51
C ARG A 358 -2.64 -22.12 10.77
N TYR A 359 -3.08 -20.87 10.66
CA TYR A 359 -3.49 -20.08 11.82
C TYR A 359 -5.00 -20.06 12.05
N SER A 360 -5.76 -20.87 11.31
CA SER A 360 -7.20 -20.96 11.48
C SER A 360 -7.62 -21.45 12.87
N ASP A 361 -6.74 -22.14 13.60
CA ASP A 361 -7.09 -22.64 14.94
C ASP A 361 -7.12 -21.53 16.00
N VAL A 362 -6.38 -20.44 15.79
CA VAL A 362 -6.37 -19.26 16.67
C VAL A 362 -7.50 -18.29 16.32
N ASP A 363 -7.88 -18.28 15.05
CA ASP A 363 -9.03 -17.55 14.57
C ASP A 363 -9.79 -18.39 13.54
N PRO A 364 -10.84 -19.13 13.95
CA PRO A 364 -11.56 -20.04 13.07
C PRO A 364 -12.25 -19.26 11.96
N GLY A 365 -11.51 -19.06 10.87
CA GLY A 365 -12.00 -18.57 9.61
C GLY A 365 -12.44 -19.72 8.70
N GLN A 366 -12.95 -19.37 7.52
CA GLN A 366 -13.16 -20.39 6.50
C GLN A 366 -11.81 -20.88 6.03
N LYS A 367 -11.58 -22.20 6.03
CA LYS A 367 -10.42 -22.75 5.32
C LYS A 367 -10.57 -22.39 3.85
N GLU A 368 -9.46 -22.01 3.21
CA GLU A 368 -9.50 -21.69 1.78
C GLU A 368 -10.06 -22.87 1.00
N SER A 369 -11.11 -22.60 0.22
CA SER A 369 -11.69 -23.60 -0.68
C SER A 369 -11.18 -23.41 -2.10
N LEU A 370 -11.14 -24.50 -2.86
CA LEU A 370 -10.73 -24.56 -4.27
C LEU A 370 -11.65 -23.76 -5.22
N GLU A 371 -12.74 -23.18 -4.73
CA GLU A 371 -13.74 -22.50 -5.56
C GLU A 371 -13.53 -20.98 -5.65
N GLN A 372 -12.62 -20.41 -4.84
CA GLN A 372 -12.37 -18.96 -4.82
C GLN A 372 -11.19 -18.60 -5.73
N ASN A 373 -11.32 -17.51 -6.49
CA ASN A 373 -10.21 -16.93 -7.26
C ASN A 373 -9.65 -15.69 -6.56
N ALA A 374 -8.36 -15.42 -6.75
CA ALA A 374 -7.66 -14.29 -6.16
C ALA A 374 -8.39 -12.97 -6.42
N TRP A 375 -8.28 -12.05 -5.46
CA TRP A 375 -8.74 -10.68 -5.54
C TRP A 375 -7.71 -9.85 -6.28
N ILE A 376 -7.58 -10.20 -7.55
CA ILE A 376 -6.86 -9.40 -8.52
C ILE A 376 -7.78 -8.23 -8.83
N GLY A 377 -7.32 -7.01 -8.51
CA GLY A 377 -8.04 -5.73 -8.59
C GLY A 377 -9.19 -5.73 -9.59
N GLY A 378 -10.34 -6.21 -9.12
CA GLY A 378 -11.55 -6.36 -9.90
C GLY A 378 -12.41 -5.13 -9.72
N TYR A 379 -13.05 -4.75 -10.81
CA TYR A 379 -13.91 -3.59 -10.93
C TYR A 379 -15.24 -3.83 -10.21
N ASN A 380 -15.79 -2.82 -9.52
CA ASN A 380 -17.19 -2.84 -9.09
C ASN A 380 -18.05 -2.33 -10.27
N PRO A 381 -18.86 -3.15 -10.96
CA PRO A 381 -19.74 -2.65 -12.01
C PRO A 381 -20.77 -1.63 -11.49
N GLY A 382 -21.10 -1.67 -10.19
CA GLY A 382 -21.98 -0.69 -9.55
C GLY A 382 -21.45 0.74 -9.63
N SER A 383 -20.14 0.96 -9.41
CA SER A 383 -19.55 2.30 -9.48
C SER A 383 -19.52 2.87 -10.91
N VAL A 384 -19.61 2.03 -11.95
CA VAL A 384 -19.79 2.54 -13.32
C VAL A 384 -21.21 2.85 -13.63
N ASN A 385 -22.17 2.04 -13.21
CA ASN A 385 -23.56 2.44 -13.36
C ASN A 385 -23.83 3.73 -12.58
N GLU A 386 -23.24 3.92 -11.39
CA GLU A 386 -23.30 5.19 -10.64
C GLU A 386 -22.53 6.32 -11.32
N MET A 387 -21.30 6.12 -11.80
CA MET A 387 -20.59 7.19 -12.54
C MET A 387 -21.28 7.53 -13.87
N VAL A 388 -21.90 6.55 -14.52
CA VAL A 388 -22.68 6.71 -15.74
C VAL A 388 -24.02 7.35 -15.42
N ASP A 389 -24.65 7.03 -14.29
CA ASP A 389 -25.90 7.62 -13.85
C ASP A 389 -25.69 9.03 -13.29
N ASP A 390 -24.58 9.33 -12.62
CA ASP A 390 -24.20 10.69 -12.22
C ASP A 390 -23.83 11.54 -13.46
N ALA A 391 -23.17 10.94 -14.45
CA ALA A 391 -22.91 11.59 -15.74
C ALA A 391 -24.18 11.76 -16.60
N LYS A 392 -25.15 10.85 -16.50
CA LYS A 392 -26.45 10.92 -17.21
C LYS A 392 -27.46 11.82 -16.52
N ASN A 393 -27.46 11.85 -15.18
CA ASN A 393 -28.44 12.57 -14.38
C ASN A 393 -28.01 13.98 -14.00
N GLY A 394 -26.83 14.43 -14.45
CA GLY A 394 -26.42 15.83 -14.41
C GLY A 394 -26.66 16.50 -13.06
N LYS A 395 -26.27 15.84 -11.96
CA LYS A 395 -26.31 16.45 -10.62
C LYS A 395 -25.23 17.53 -10.53
N GLU A 396 -25.55 18.69 -11.11
CA GLU A 396 -25.00 19.98 -10.74
C GLU A 396 -25.35 20.23 -9.28
N SER A 397 -24.42 19.94 -8.38
CA SER A 397 -24.38 20.63 -7.09
C SER A 397 -22.97 21.17 -6.95
N LEU A 398 -22.89 22.49 -6.82
CA LEU A 398 -21.70 23.35 -6.79
C LEU A 398 -21.23 23.82 -8.16
N LEU A 399 -21.92 24.83 -8.69
CA LEU A 399 -21.31 26.06 -9.21
C LEU A 399 -22.41 27.11 -9.46
N GLN A 400 -22.95 27.69 -8.38
CA GLN A 400 -23.51 29.05 -8.45
C GLN A 400 -22.35 30.04 -8.47
N THR A 401 -21.72 30.24 -9.62
CA THR A 401 -21.23 31.57 -10.03
C THR A 401 -21.26 31.60 -11.56
N GLY A 402 -22.09 32.49 -12.10
CA GLY A 402 -22.39 32.53 -13.52
C GLY A 402 -21.19 32.91 -14.36
N GLN A 403 -20.62 31.95 -15.09
CA GLN A 403 -19.98 32.19 -16.36
C GLN A 403 -20.36 31.06 -17.33
N ARG A 404 -20.85 31.46 -18.50
CA ARG A 404 -21.35 30.57 -19.55
C ARG A 404 -20.22 29.67 -20.07
N PRO A 405 -20.43 28.37 -20.28
CA PRO A 405 -19.43 27.53 -20.91
C PRO A 405 -19.42 27.79 -22.43
N ARG A 406 -18.26 28.19 -22.95
CA ARG A 406 -17.92 27.97 -24.36
C ARG A 406 -17.31 26.56 -24.46
N CYS A 407 -17.95 25.67 -25.22
CA CYS A 407 -17.23 24.61 -25.93
C CYS A 407 -16.43 25.26 -27.09
N PRO A 408 -15.35 24.68 -27.66
CA PRO A 408 -15.09 23.24 -27.83
C PRO A 408 -13.60 22.80 -27.77
N PHE A 409 -13.37 21.51 -28.05
CA PHE A 409 -12.11 20.91 -28.46
C PHE A 409 -11.22 21.80 -29.36
N ALA A 410 -9.94 21.95 -28.98
CA ALA A 410 -8.74 21.98 -29.83
C ALA A 410 -7.59 22.67 -29.06
N TYR A 411 -6.43 22.01 -28.95
CA TYR A 411 -5.11 22.58 -29.25
C TYR A 411 -4.08 21.45 -29.26
N LEU A 412 -3.78 20.96 -30.47
CA LEU A 412 -2.46 20.47 -30.86
C LEU A 412 -1.56 21.70 -30.98
N HIS A 413 -0.40 21.68 -30.33
CA HIS A 413 0.61 22.72 -30.53
C HIS A 413 1.38 22.41 -31.81
N GLN A 414 1.09 23.15 -32.88
CA GLN A 414 2.01 23.31 -34.01
C GLN A 414 3.09 24.32 -33.61
N GLY A 415 4.35 23.94 -33.81
CA GLY A 415 5.51 24.83 -33.87
C GLY A 415 6.06 24.83 -35.30
N ASP A 416 6.10 26.04 -35.87
CA ASP A 416 6.79 26.51 -37.07
C ASP A 416 6.96 25.59 -38.30
N SER A 417 6.16 25.88 -39.33
CA SER A 417 6.43 25.56 -40.73
C SER A 417 6.79 26.84 -41.49
N SER A 418 8.08 27.14 -41.57
CA SER A 418 8.63 27.88 -42.71
C SER A 418 9.59 26.95 -43.44
N ILE A 419 9.50 26.97 -44.77
CA ILE A 419 10.26 26.19 -45.76
C ILE A 419 9.57 24.87 -46.22
N VAL A 420 9.44 24.77 -47.55
CA VAL A 420 9.02 23.63 -48.39
C VAL A 420 7.56 23.66 -48.88
N HIS A 421 7.27 24.65 -49.73
CA HIS A 421 6.42 24.46 -50.91
C HIS A 421 7.36 24.33 -52.12
N SER A 422 7.82 23.11 -52.42
CA SER A 422 8.57 22.79 -53.64
C SER A 422 8.87 21.28 -53.66
N LEU A 423 8.50 20.62 -54.77
CA LEU A 423 8.76 19.20 -55.13
C LEU A 423 7.69 18.19 -54.70
N LEU A 424 6.54 18.20 -55.37
CA LEU A 424 5.95 16.99 -55.98
C LEU A 424 5.04 17.40 -57.16
N SER A 425 5.68 17.90 -58.23
CA SER A 425 5.17 17.79 -59.60
C SER A 425 6.36 17.67 -60.55
N LYS A 426 6.93 16.47 -60.60
CA LYS A 426 7.52 15.80 -61.76
C LYS A 426 7.82 14.35 -61.43
#